data_AF-A0A822IS29-F1
#
_entry.id   AF-A0A822IS29-F1
#
_cell.length_a   1.000
_cell.length_b   1.000
_cell.length_c   1.000
_cell.angle_alpha   90.00
_cell.angle_beta   90.00
_cell.angle_gamma   90.00
#
_symmetry.space_group_name_H-M   'P 1'
#
loop_
_entity.id
_entity.type
_entity.pdbx_description
1 polymer ?
#
loop_
_entity_poly.entity_id
_entity_poly.type
_entity_poly.pdbx_seq_one_letter_code
_entity_poly.pdbx_strand_id
1 'polypeptide(L)'
;MSEINVYEWEDIRKYFPPERIAKIRGGILELRKSGKYTDEELWKMYGMSERTFYDLVARGKEGSTAEDLKDKPSKPKKPNRKLTDEDKVEIINFRMDDTKRIESSKLAFVESMEKTIYY
;
A
#
# COMPACT_ATOMS: atom_id res chain seq x y z
N MET A 1 16.12 -26.07 2.58
CA MET A 1 15.78 -25.89 1.16
C MET A 1 15.41 -24.43 0.99
N SER A 2 16.12 -23.70 0.13
CA SER A 2 15.81 -22.29 -0.15
C SER A 2 14.46 -22.25 -0.88
N GLU A 3 13.44 -21.63 -0.30
CA GLU A 3 12.16 -21.40 -0.98
C GLU A 3 12.43 -20.52 -2.20
N ILE A 4 12.53 -21.15 -3.38
CA ILE A 4 12.62 -20.44 -4.66
C ILE A 4 11.32 -19.65 -4.79
N ASN A 5 11.43 -18.34 -4.90
CA ASN A 5 10.27 -17.46 -4.90
C ASN A 5 9.50 -17.66 -6.20
N VAL A 6 8.24 -18.06 -6.11
CA VAL A 6 7.39 -18.40 -7.28
C VAL A 6 6.94 -17.15 -8.04
N TYR A 7 7.03 -15.98 -7.41
CA TYR A 7 6.55 -14.71 -7.95
C TYR A 7 7.70 -13.81 -8.41
N GLU A 8 7.47 -13.08 -9.51
CA GLU A 8 8.39 -12.02 -9.94
C GLU A 8 8.43 -10.88 -8.90
N TRP A 9 9.55 -10.16 -8.87
CA TRP A 9 9.77 -9.11 -7.89
C TRP A 9 8.75 -7.97 -7.94
N GLU A 10 8.28 -7.63 -9.14
CA GLU A 10 7.26 -6.58 -9.32
C GLU A 10 5.94 -6.97 -8.65
N ASP A 11 5.52 -8.23 -8.74
CA ASP A 11 4.32 -8.73 -8.06
C ASP A 11 4.50 -8.75 -6.54
N ILE A 12 5.68 -9.16 -6.08
CA ILE A 12 6.02 -9.14 -4.65
C ILE A 12 5.91 -7.72 -4.10
N ARG A 13 6.45 -6.71 -4.79
CA ARG A 13 6.36 -5.32 -4.33
C ARG A 13 4.96 -4.75 -4.35
N LYS A 14 4.12 -5.18 -5.29
CA LYS A 14 2.78 -4.64 -5.50
C LYS A 14 1.75 -5.23 -4.54
N TYR A 15 1.85 -6.53 -4.24
CA TYR A 15 0.80 -7.26 -3.53
C TYR A 15 1.17 -7.68 -2.11
N PHE A 16 2.45 -7.69 -1.74
CA PHE A 16 2.85 -8.19 -0.43
C PHE A 16 2.97 -7.05 0.58
N PRO A 17 2.63 -7.31 1.87
CA PRO A 17 2.80 -6.31 2.90
C PRO A 17 4.29 -5.94 3.07
N PRO A 18 4.61 -4.68 3.45
CA PRO A 18 5.99 -4.20 3.57
C PRO A 18 6.90 -5.06 4.46
N GLU A 19 6.35 -5.64 5.51
CA GLU A 19 7.06 -6.55 6.43
C GLU A 19 7.54 -7.83 5.72
N ARG A 20 6.72 -8.37 4.83
CA ARG A 20 7.06 -9.58 4.06
C ARG A 20 8.10 -9.26 2.99
N ILE A 21 8.01 -8.09 2.36
CA ILE A 21 9.04 -7.60 1.44
C ILE A 21 10.38 -7.45 2.17
N ALA A 22 10.40 -6.88 3.36
CA ALA A 22 11.62 -6.72 4.16
C ALA A 22 12.27 -8.06 4.51
N LYS A 23 11.47 -9.10 4.85
CA LYS A 23 11.98 -10.47 5.07
C LYS A 23 12.63 -11.05 3.83
N ILE A 24 11.98 -10.91 2.66
CA ILE A 24 12.53 -11.40 1.38
C ILE A 24 13.85 -10.68 1.05
N ARG A 25 13.90 -9.35 1.23
CA ARG A 25 15.10 -8.52 1.08
C ARG A 25 16.23 -8.99 2.00
N GLY A 26 15.91 -9.27 3.26
CA GLY A 26 16.87 -9.82 4.23
C GLY A 26 17.43 -11.17 3.77
N GLY A 27 16.57 -12.09 3.33
CA GLY A 27 17.00 -13.39 2.81
C GLY A 27 17.93 -13.30 1.60
N ILE A 28 17.65 -12.38 0.66
CA ILE A 28 18.53 -12.13 -0.50
C ILE A 28 19.93 -11.66 -0.04
N LEU A 29 19.98 -10.75 0.93
CA LEU A 29 21.25 -10.25 1.47
C LEU A 29 22.02 -11.32 2.24
N GLU A 30 21.34 -12.20 2.98
CA GLU A 30 21.97 -13.34 3.66
C GLU A 30 22.53 -14.37 2.65
N LEU A 31 21.77 -14.69 1.60
CA LEU A 31 22.24 -15.56 0.52
C LEU A 31 23.45 -14.96 -0.18
N ARG A 32 23.47 -13.65 -0.41
CA ARG A 32 24.63 -12.93 -0.94
C ARG A 32 25.85 -13.03 -0.01
N LYS A 33 25.66 -12.78 1.29
CA LYS A 33 26.73 -12.90 2.30
C LYS A 33 27.28 -14.33 2.39
N SER A 34 26.46 -15.34 2.12
CA SER A 34 26.88 -16.74 2.14
C SER A 34 27.87 -17.09 1.02
N GLY A 35 27.99 -16.26 -0.03
CA GLY A 35 28.88 -16.48 -1.16
C GLY A 35 28.54 -17.69 -2.03
N LYS A 36 27.40 -18.35 -1.78
CA LYS A 36 26.97 -19.56 -2.51
C LYS A 36 26.41 -19.29 -3.90
N TYR A 37 25.99 -18.05 -4.15
CA TYR A 37 25.37 -17.62 -5.39
C TYR A 37 26.05 -16.35 -5.88
N THR A 38 26.23 -16.23 -7.19
CA THR A 38 26.65 -14.98 -7.81
C THR A 38 25.55 -13.92 -7.72
N ASP A 39 25.94 -12.64 -7.77
CA ASP A 39 24.98 -11.53 -7.78
C ASP A 39 23.97 -11.68 -8.94
N GLU A 40 24.41 -12.19 -10.09
CA GLU A 40 23.57 -12.46 -11.27
C GLU A 40 22.53 -13.56 -11.03
N GLU A 41 22.95 -14.68 -10.43
CA GLU A 41 22.03 -15.77 -10.08
C GLU A 41 20.99 -15.30 -9.07
N LEU A 42 21.37 -14.45 -8.11
CA LEU A 42 20.45 -13.93 -7.11
C LEU A 42 19.36 -13.04 -7.74
N TRP A 43 19.70 -12.07 -8.59
CA TRP A 43 18.65 -11.24 -9.18
C TRP A 43 17.77 -12.04 -10.16
N LYS A 44 18.33 -13.03 -10.87
CA LYS A 44 17.56 -13.90 -11.76
C LYS A 44 16.60 -14.80 -11.00
N MET A 45 17.05 -15.43 -9.90
CA MET A 45 16.21 -16.30 -9.07
C MET A 45 15.01 -15.57 -8.45
N TYR A 46 15.16 -14.28 -8.16
CA TYR A 46 14.10 -13.47 -7.56
C TYR A 46 13.32 -12.62 -8.59
N GLY A 47 13.57 -12.82 -9.89
CA GLY A 47 12.90 -12.06 -10.96
C GLY A 47 13.10 -10.55 -10.84
N MET A 48 14.29 -10.12 -10.39
CA MET A 48 14.66 -8.71 -10.21
C MET A 48 15.51 -8.22 -11.38
N SER A 49 15.36 -6.93 -11.70
CA SER A 49 16.36 -6.24 -12.50
C SER A 49 17.67 -6.07 -11.72
N GLU A 50 18.80 -6.09 -12.42
CA GLU A 50 20.13 -5.80 -11.88
C GLU A 50 20.15 -4.50 -11.07
N ARG A 51 19.51 -3.44 -11.61
CA ARG A 51 19.41 -2.14 -10.93
C ARG A 51 18.70 -2.26 -9.58
N THR A 52 17.60 -2.99 -9.53
CA THR A 52 16.82 -3.20 -8.30
C THR A 52 17.61 -3.99 -7.26
N PHE A 53 18.41 -4.96 -7.71
CA PHE A 53 19.29 -5.74 -6.85
C PHE A 53 20.40 -4.88 -6.24
N TYR A 54 21.11 -4.07 -7.04
CA TYR A 54 22.16 -3.20 -6.50
C TYR A 54 21.60 -2.08 -5.60
N ASP A 55 20.37 -1.61 -5.86
CA ASP A 55 19.68 -0.68 -4.94
C ASP A 55 19.39 -1.35 -3.58
N LEU A 56 19.04 -2.64 -3.58
CA LEU A 56 18.89 -3.44 -2.37
C LEU A 56 20.24 -3.64 -1.64
N VAL A 57 21.31 -3.99 -2.37
CA VAL A 57 22.65 -4.14 -1.79
C VAL A 57 23.14 -2.83 -1.17
N ALA A 58 22.88 -1.69 -1.82
CA ALA A 58 23.23 -0.38 -1.29
C ALA A 58 22.48 -0.04 0.01
N ARG A 59 21.21 -0.47 0.14
CA ARG A 59 20.41 -0.31 1.35
C ARG A 59 20.88 -1.23 2.48
N GLY A 60 21.28 -2.45 2.15
CA GLY A 60 21.74 -3.47 3.10
C GLY A 60 23.19 -3.35 3.56
N LYS A 61 23.81 -2.16 3.49
CA LYS A 61 25.16 -1.93 4.00
C LYS A 61 25.24 -2.22 5.51
N GLU A 62 26.45 -2.52 5.97
CA GLU A 62 26.74 -2.92 7.36
C GLU A 62 26.18 -1.87 8.35
N GLY A 63 25.32 -2.32 9.29
CA GLY A 63 24.57 -1.46 10.20
C GLY A 63 23.10 -1.18 9.82
N SER A 64 22.63 -1.67 8.66
CA SER A 64 21.25 -1.51 8.20
C SER A 64 20.27 -2.42 8.96
N THR A 65 19.17 -1.83 9.43
CA THR A 65 18.10 -2.51 10.18
C THR A 65 16.94 -2.94 9.27
N ALA A 66 16.07 -3.84 9.75
CA ALA A 66 14.90 -4.28 8.97
C ALA A 66 13.95 -3.13 8.54
N GLU A 67 13.97 -1.99 9.26
CA GLU A 67 13.27 -0.76 8.87
C GLU A 67 13.88 -0.12 7.61
N ASP A 68 15.19 -0.15 7.44
CA ASP A 68 15.91 0.44 6.30
C ASP A 68 15.67 -0.34 4.99
N LEU A 69 15.23 -1.59 5.12
CA LEU A 69 14.82 -2.45 4.02
C LEU A 69 13.36 -2.24 3.59
N LYS A 70 12.55 -1.44 4.32
CA LYS A 70 11.20 -1.09 3.88
C LYS A 70 11.25 -0.08 2.74
N ASP A 71 10.26 -0.13 1.84
CA ASP A 71 10.11 0.93 0.84
C ASP A 71 9.80 2.26 1.56
N LYS A 72 10.62 3.30 1.31
CA LYS A 72 10.31 4.64 1.78
C LYS A 72 8.95 5.04 1.20
N PRO A 73 8.02 5.60 2.00
CA PRO A 73 6.72 5.99 1.50
C PRO A 73 6.92 6.99 0.34
N SER A 74 6.52 6.57 -0.87
CA SER A 74 6.66 7.34 -2.11
C SER A 74 5.74 8.57 -2.20
N LYS A 75 5.03 8.92 -1.11
CA LYS A 75 4.13 10.07 -1.12
C LYS A 75 4.96 11.35 -1.00
N PRO A 76 4.69 12.40 -1.82
CA PRO A 76 5.28 13.69 -1.59
C PRO A 76 4.95 14.13 -0.16
N LYS A 77 5.93 14.75 0.50
CA LYS A 77 5.84 15.33 1.83
C LYS A 77 4.88 16.53 1.77
N LYS A 78 3.59 16.32 1.53
CA LYS A 78 2.59 17.34 1.84
C LYS A 78 2.63 17.50 3.35
N PRO A 79 2.87 18.70 3.89
CA PRO A 79 2.68 18.90 5.32
C PRO A 79 1.23 18.52 5.61
N ASN A 80 1.03 17.48 6.41
CA ASN A 80 -0.28 17.14 6.95
C ASN A 80 -0.75 18.37 7.73
N ARG A 81 -1.56 19.25 7.13
CA ARG A 81 -2.49 20.03 7.93
C ARG A 81 -3.37 18.98 8.60
N LYS A 82 -3.14 18.76 9.90
CA LYS A 82 -4.01 17.90 10.70
C LYS A 82 -5.42 18.48 10.58
N LEU A 83 -6.40 17.62 10.35
CA LEU A 83 -7.81 18.01 10.30
C LEU A 83 -8.14 18.74 11.61
N THR A 84 -8.48 20.03 11.53
CA THR A 84 -8.82 20.81 12.72
C THR A 84 -10.17 20.37 13.24
N ASP A 85 -10.49 20.73 14.49
CA ASP A 85 -11.81 20.40 15.04
C ASP A 85 -12.94 21.13 14.31
N GLU A 86 -12.65 22.28 13.69
CA GLU A 86 -13.57 22.99 12.79
C GLU A 86 -13.84 22.18 11.51
N ASP A 87 -12.80 21.65 10.87
CA ASP A 87 -12.92 20.82 9.67
C ASP A 87 -13.80 19.58 9.97
N LYS A 88 -13.69 19.00 11.17
CA LYS A 88 -14.53 17.85 11.59
C LYS A 88 -15.99 18.25 11.77
N VAL A 89 -16.25 19.40 12.39
CA VAL A 89 -17.62 19.91 12.59
C VAL A 89 -18.29 20.21 11.25
N GLU A 90 -17.56 20.80 10.30
CA GLU A 90 -18.07 21.09 8.96
C GLU A 90 -18.41 19.80 8.20
N ILE A 91 -17.54 18.78 8.26
CA ILE A 91 -17.81 17.46 7.66
C ILE A 91 -19.04 16.79 8.28
N ILE A 92 -19.20 16.87 9.61
CA ILE A 92 -20.36 16.30 10.31
C ILE A 92 -21.66 17.00 9.85
N ASN A 93 -21.66 18.34 9.80
CA ASN A 93 -22.81 19.11 9.36
C ASN A 93 -23.17 18.79 7.91
N PHE A 94 -22.19 18.77 7.01
CA PHE A 94 -22.40 18.41 5.61
C PHE A 94 -23.03 17.02 5.46
N ARG A 95 -22.55 16.04 6.24
CA ARG A 95 -23.10 14.68 6.24
C ARG A 95 -24.53 14.62 6.76
N MET A 96 -24.86 15.41 7.78
CA MET A 96 -26.22 15.49 8.31
C MET A 96 -27.19 16.10 7.29
N ASP A 97 -26.76 17.14 6.58
CA ASP A 97 -27.58 17.81 5.55
C ASP A 97 -27.80 16.90 4.33
N ASP A 98 -26.77 16.18 3.88
CA ASP A 98 -26.91 15.18 2.82
C ASP A 98 -27.87 14.05 3.20
N THR A 99 -27.80 13.58 4.45
CA THR A 99 -28.71 12.54 4.95
C THR A 99 -30.16 13.03 4.94
N LYS A 100 -30.42 14.24 5.43
CA LYS A 100 -31.75 14.86 5.40
C LYS A 100 -32.26 15.05 3.97
N ARG A 101 -31.39 15.45 3.03
CA ARG A 101 -31.75 15.62 1.61
C ARG A 101 -32.15 14.29 0.98
N ILE A 102 -31.39 13.23 1.26
CA ILE A 102 -31.68 11.88 0.76
C ILE A 102 -33.00 11.36 1.33
N GLU A 103 -33.24 11.52 2.63
CA GLU A 103 -34.49 11.11 3.27
C GLU A 103 -35.70 11.86 2.72
N SER A 104 -35.57 13.19 2.56
CA SER A 104 -36.62 14.02 1.96
C SER A 104 -36.94 13.59 0.52
N SER A 105 -35.90 13.26 -0.26
CA SER A 105 -36.07 12.79 -1.64
C SER A 105 -36.74 11.41 -1.70
N LYS A 106 -36.41 10.52 -0.76
CA LYS A 106 -37.06 9.20 -0.65
C LYS A 106 -38.54 9.33 -0.26
N LEU A 107 -38.87 10.20 0.69
CA LEU A 107 -40.24 10.48 1.10
C LEU A 107 -41.07 11.04 -0.07
N ALA A 108 -40.53 12.06 -0.76
CA ALA A 108 -41.20 12.65 -1.93
C ALA A 108 -41.43 11.62 -3.06
N PHE A 109 -40.48 10.70 -3.26
CA PHE A 109 -40.63 9.61 -4.21
C PHE A 109 -41.74 8.62 -3.81
N VAL A 110 -41.81 8.23 -2.53
CA VAL A 110 -42.86 7.34 -2.01
C VAL A 110 -44.25 8.01 -2.12
N GLU A 111 -44.39 9.27 -1.71
CA GLU A 111 -45.64 10.03 -1.85
C GLU A 111 -46.08 10.16 -3.32
N SER A 112 -45.13 10.37 -4.24
CA SER A 112 -45.41 10.42 -5.67
C SER A 112 -45.93 9.07 -6.18
N MET A 113 -45.37 7.95 -5.71
CA MET A 113 -45.81 6.61 -6.09
C MET A 113 -47.22 6.29 -5.57
N GLU A 114 -47.52 6.65 -4.32
CA GLU A 114 -48.84 6.43 -3.73
C GLU A 114 -49.93 7.23 -4.47
N LYS A 115 -49.64 8.46 -4.91
CA LYS A 115 -50.58 9.26 -5.71
C LYS A 115 -50.91 8.65 -7.07
N THR A 116 -49.99 7.91 -7.68
CA THR A 116 -50.22 7.21 -8.97
C THR A 116 -51.07 5.95 -8.85
N ILE A 117 -51.30 5.42 -7.65
CA ILE A 117 -52.09 4.19 -7.44
C ILE A 117 -53.59 4.51 -7.26
N TYR A 118 -53.97 5.76 -6.98
CA TYR A 118 -55.34 6.20 -6.71
C TYR A 118 -56.05 6.89 -7.90
N TYR A 119 -55.58 6.70 -9.14
CA TYR A 119 -56.27 7.13 -10.37
C TYR A 119 -56.58 5.94 -11.28
#